data_AF-A0A8T6A5R3-F1
#
_entry.id   AF-A0A8T6A5R3-F1
#
_cell.length_a   1.000
_cell.length_b   1.000
_cell.length_c   1.000
_cell.angle_alpha   90.00
_cell.angle_beta   90.00
_cell.angle_gamma   90.00
#
_symmetry.space_group_name_H-M   'P 1'
#
loop_
_entity.id
_entity.type
_entity.pdbx_description
1 polymer ?
#
loop_
_entity_poly.entity_id
_entity_poly.type
_entity_poly.pdbx_seq_one_letter_code
_entity_poly.pdbx_strand_id
1 'polypeptide(L)'
;MDLLIILTYVAFAWAMFKIFKIPVNKWTIPTAALGGIFIVSGLILLMNYNHPYTFKAQKAVISIPVVPQVTGVVIEVTDKKNTLIKKGEVLFRLDPTRYQARVDRLMADIVTAEHKQRALGAELDEMAANTQQAKATRDKFAKEYQRYAR
;
A
#
# COMPACT_ATOMS: atom_id res chain seq x y z
N MET A 1 -9.41 -11.05 39.93
CA MET A 1 -8.07 -11.43 40.43
C MET A 1 -7.98 -11.21 41.93
N ASP A 2 -8.47 -10.09 42.45
CA ASP A 2 -8.41 -9.74 43.88
C ASP A 2 -9.18 -10.73 44.78
N LEU A 3 -10.32 -11.24 44.30
CA LEU A 3 -11.08 -12.28 45.00
C LEU A 3 -10.29 -13.59 45.18
N LEU A 4 -9.48 -13.99 44.18
CA LEU A 4 -8.66 -15.19 44.28
C LEU A 4 -7.54 -15.03 45.32
N ILE A 5 -6.97 -13.82 45.43
CA ILE A 5 -5.94 -13.50 46.43
C ILE A 5 -6.54 -13.55 47.85
N ILE A 6 -7.74 -13.01 48.05
CA ILE A 6 -8.41 -13.06 49.35
C ILE A 6 -8.79 -14.51 49.73
N LEU A 7 -9.36 -15.27 48.80
CA LEU A 7 -9.76 -16.67 49.05
C LEU A 7 -8.56 -17.57 49.34
N THR A 8 -7.44 -17.40 48.62
CA THR A 8 -6.21 -18.15 48.90
C THR A 8 -5.63 -17.80 50.25
N TYR A 9 -5.61 -16.52 50.64
CA TYR A 9 -5.17 -16.11 51.98
C TYR A 9 -6.03 -16.74 53.10
N VAL A 10 -7.35 -16.69 52.98
CA VAL A 10 -8.27 -17.30 53.96
C VAL A 10 -8.07 -18.81 54.04
N ALA A 11 -7.87 -19.49 52.91
CA ALA A 11 -7.57 -20.91 52.87
C ALA A 11 -6.24 -21.25 53.55
N PHE A 12 -5.19 -20.46 53.32
CA PHE A 12 -3.88 -20.64 53.96
C PHE A 12 -3.92 -20.36 55.47
N ALA A 13 -4.62 -19.29 55.89
CA ALA A 13 -4.80 -18.98 57.31
C ALA A 13 -5.54 -20.12 58.02
N TRP A 14 -6.64 -20.60 57.44
CA TRP A 14 -7.39 -21.74 57.99
C TRP A 14 -6.55 -23.03 58.05
N ALA A 15 -5.77 -23.33 57.00
CA ALA A 15 -4.87 -24.48 56.98
C ALA A 15 -3.79 -24.39 58.06
N MET A 16 -3.18 -23.22 58.26
CA MET A 16 -2.20 -22.98 59.33
C MET A 16 -2.83 -23.21 60.72
N PHE A 17 -4.02 -22.67 60.99
CA PHE A 17 -4.71 -22.89 62.25
C PHE A 17 -5.04 -24.38 62.49
N LYS A 18 -5.42 -25.11 61.44
CA LYS A 18 -5.76 -26.53 61.52
C LYS A 18 -4.53 -27.43 61.69
N ILE A 19 -3.44 -27.14 60.99
CA ILE A 19 -2.20 -27.94 61.00
C ILE A 19 -1.40 -27.70 62.28
N PHE A 20 -1.24 -26.44 62.70
CA PHE A 20 -0.45 -26.08 63.88
C PHE A 20 -1.21 -26.17 65.21
N LYS A 21 -2.49 -26.58 65.19
CA LYS A 21 -3.36 -26.74 66.38
C LYS A 21 -3.27 -25.55 67.36
N ILE A 22 -3.19 -24.33 66.84
CA ILE A 22 -3.07 -23.13 67.66
C ILE A 22 -4.41 -22.89 68.37
N PRO A 23 -4.44 -22.73 69.71
CA PRO A 23 -5.69 -22.48 70.42
C PRO A 23 -6.32 -21.17 69.93
N VAL A 24 -7.57 -21.27 69.48
CA VAL A 24 -8.40 -20.13 69.06
C VAL A 24 -8.78 -19.29 70.27
N ASN A 25 -7.84 -18.47 70.75
CA ASN A 25 -8.04 -17.55 71.86
C ASN A 25 -8.56 -16.18 71.35
N LYS A 26 -8.98 -15.32 72.28
CA LYS A 26 -9.52 -13.97 71.99
C LYS A 26 -8.53 -13.04 71.24
N TRP A 27 -7.24 -13.36 71.21
CA TRP A 27 -6.15 -12.54 70.68
C TRP A 27 -5.50 -13.09 69.41
N THR A 28 -5.52 -14.41 69.17
CA THR A 28 -4.91 -15.03 68.00
C THR A 28 -5.73 -14.78 66.74
N ILE A 29 -7.06 -14.81 66.84
CA ILE A 29 -7.95 -14.54 65.69
C ILE A 29 -7.82 -13.09 65.22
N PRO A 30 -7.89 -12.06 66.09
CA PRO A 30 -7.70 -10.67 65.66
C PRO A 30 -6.30 -10.39 65.09
N THR A 31 -5.26 -10.99 65.69
CA THR A 31 -3.87 -10.77 65.22
C THR A 31 -3.65 -11.37 63.83
N ALA A 32 -4.17 -12.57 63.57
CA ALA A 32 -4.10 -13.18 62.24
C ALA A 32 -4.94 -12.41 61.22
N ALA A 33 -6.12 -11.92 61.60
CA ALA A 33 -6.95 -11.09 60.72
C ALA A 33 -6.24 -9.76 60.38
N LEU A 34 -5.65 -9.07 61.36
CA LEU A 34 -4.90 -7.83 61.15
C LEU A 34 -3.66 -8.03 60.28
N GLY A 35 -2.88 -9.08 60.53
CA GLY A 35 -1.72 -9.43 59.70
C GLY A 35 -2.13 -9.79 58.28
N GLY A 36 -3.27 -10.46 58.11
CA GLY A 36 -3.83 -10.78 56.81
C GLY A 36 -4.26 -9.59 56.01
N ILE A 37 -4.98 -8.67 56.65
CA ILE A 37 -5.36 -7.40 56.03
C ILE A 37 -4.10 -6.64 55.58
N PHE A 38 -3.07 -6.56 56.42
CA PHE A 38 -1.83 -5.86 56.06
C PHE A 38 -1.10 -6.50 54.87
N ILE A 39 -0.94 -7.82 54.86
CA ILE A 39 -0.24 -8.54 53.78
C ILE A 39 -1.05 -8.50 52.48
N VAL A 40 -2.35 -8.76 52.54
CA VAL A 40 -3.23 -8.78 51.36
C VAL A 40 -3.38 -7.37 50.78
N SER A 41 -3.59 -6.35 51.62
CA SER A 41 -3.64 -4.96 51.16
C SER A 41 -2.32 -4.52 50.53
N GLY A 42 -1.18 -4.84 51.13
CA GLY A 42 0.15 -4.53 50.57
C GLY A 42 0.37 -5.19 49.20
N LEU A 43 -0.04 -6.46 49.05
CA LEU A 43 0.11 -7.20 47.80
C LEU A 43 -0.83 -6.67 46.69
N ILE A 44 -2.08 -6.32 47.04
CA ILE A 44 -3.04 -5.72 46.11
C ILE A 44 -2.51 -4.36 45.60
N LEU A 45 -2.00 -3.51 46.51
CA LEU A 45 -1.41 -2.22 46.16
C LEU A 45 -0.20 -2.38 45.21
N LEU A 46 0.70 -3.31 45.53
CA LEU A 46 1.91 -3.55 44.73
C LEU A 46 1.55 -4.07 43.32
N MET A 47 0.60 -5.00 43.23
CA MET A 47 0.14 -5.54 41.95
C MET A 47 -0.61 -4.50 41.12
N ASN A 48 -1.48 -3.69 41.74
CA ASN A 48 -2.23 -2.66 41.04
C ASN A 48 -1.30 -1.59 40.45
N TYR A 49 -0.26 -1.22 41.19
CA TYR A 49 0.74 -0.26 40.72
C TYR A 49 1.63 -0.82 39.60
N ASN A 50 2.08 -2.07 39.73
CA ASN A 50 3.01 -2.67 38.76
C ASN A 50 2.32 -3.21 37.49
N HIS A 51 1.03 -3.56 37.58
CA HIS A 51 0.23 -4.07 36.47
C HIS A 51 -1.03 -3.24 36.28
N PRO A 52 -0.91 -2.03 35.71
CA PRO A 52 -2.06 -1.22 35.35
C PRO A 52 -2.89 -1.98 34.32
N TYR A 53 -4.06 -2.47 34.74
CA TYR A 53 -5.02 -3.12 33.88
C TYR A 53 -5.95 -2.08 33.27
N THR A 54 -6.06 -2.07 31.95
CA THR A 54 -7.01 -1.21 31.23
C THR A 54 -7.80 -2.04 30.24
N PHE A 55 -9.13 -1.87 30.24
CA PHE A 55 -9.99 -2.41 29.19
C PHE A 55 -9.87 -1.64 27.87
N LYS A 56 -9.24 -0.45 27.91
CA LYS A 56 -9.08 0.44 26.75
C LYS A 56 -7.68 0.26 26.19
N ALA A 57 -7.53 -0.68 25.27
CA ALA A 57 -6.35 -0.80 24.42
C ALA A 57 -6.64 -0.08 23.10
N GLN A 58 -5.86 0.97 22.79
CA GLN A 58 -5.91 1.63 21.49
C GLN A 58 -4.72 1.14 20.66
N LYS A 59 -5.01 0.56 19.50
CA LYS A 59 -4.00 0.23 18.50
C LYS A 59 -3.94 1.37 17.50
N ALA A 60 -2.88 2.17 17.55
CA ALA A 60 -2.61 3.14 16.49
C ALA A 60 -2.20 2.38 15.22
N VAL A 61 -3.02 2.50 14.17
CA VAL A 61 -2.70 2.00 12.83
C VAL A 61 -2.59 3.17 11.87
N ILE A 62 -1.54 3.19 11.08
CA ILE A 62 -1.37 4.16 10.00
C ILE A 62 -2.14 3.62 8.80
N SER A 63 -3.15 4.35 8.35
CA SER A 63 -3.90 4.03 7.14
C SER A 63 -3.41 4.93 6.00
N ILE A 64 -2.92 4.33 4.93
CA ILE A 64 -2.52 5.04 3.71
C ILE A 64 -3.59 4.74 2.66
N PRO A 65 -4.38 5.74 2.24
CA PRO A 65 -5.37 5.53 1.19
C PRO A 65 -4.65 5.26 -0.14
N VAL A 66 -5.09 4.22 -0.85
CA VAL A 66 -4.61 3.90 -2.20
C VAL A 66 -5.58 4.47 -3.21
N VAL A 67 -5.10 5.39 -4.05
CA VAL A 67 -5.90 6.06 -5.08
C VAL A 67 -5.38 5.71 -6.48
N PRO A 68 -6.26 5.55 -7.48
CA PRO A 68 -5.82 5.39 -8.85
C PRO A 68 -5.26 6.71 -9.41
N GLN A 69 -4.27 6.62 -10.28
CA GLN A 69 -3.70 7.79 -10.97
C GLN A 69 -4.60 8.33 -12.08
N VAL A 70 -5.59 7.55 -12.51
CA VAL A 70 -6.49 7.87 -13.61
C VAL A 70 -7.94 7.67 -13.20
N THR A 71 -8.83 8.51 -13.73
CA THR A 71 -10.28 8.40 -13.47
C THR A 71 -10.89 7.29 -14.32
N GLY A 72 -11.75 6.45 -13.73
CA GLY A 72 -12.41 5.38 -14.48
C GLY A 72 -13.48 4.68 -13.65
N VAL A 73 -14.30 3.89 -14.32
CA VAL A 73 -15.28 3.01 -13.66
C VAL A 73 -14.55 1.77 -13.14
N VAL A 74 -14.82 1.37 -11.90
CA VAL A 74 -14.27 0.15 -11.32
C VAL A 74 -15.08 -1.05 -11.83
N ILE A 75 -14.41 -2.04 -12.41
CA ILE A 75 -15.04 -3.26 -12.95
C ILE A 75 -14.85 -4.47 -12.04
N GLU A 76 -13.77 -4.51 -11.27
CA GLU A 76 -13.44 -5.61 -10.37
C GLU A 76 -12.79 -5.05 -9.09
N VAL A 77 -13.21 -5.56 -7.94
CA VAL A 77 -12.60 -5.29 -6.64
C VAL A 77 -12.20 -6.63 -6.04
N THR A 78 -11.00 -6.72 -5.49
CA THR A 78 -10.52 -7.96 -4.87
C THR A 78 -11.20 -8.18 -3.50
N ASP A 79 -11.78 -9.36 -3.28
CA ASP A 79 -12.54 -9.71 -2.05
C ASP A 79 -11.68 -9.94 -0.79
N LYS A 80 -10.39 -9.61 -0.85
CA LYS A 80 -9.41 -9.84 0.22
C LYS A 80 -9.53 -8.77 1.31
N LYS A 81 -10.47 -8.96 2.24
CA LYS A 81 -10.66 -8.06 3.39
C LYS A 81 -9.75 -8.46 4.56
N ASN A 82 -9.03 -7.49 5.11
CA ASN A 82 -8.19 -7.65 6.31
C ASN A 82 -7.13 -8.76 6.22
N THR A 83 -6.63 -9.03 5.02
CA THR A 83 -5.54 -9.99 4.78
C THR A 83 -4.24 -9.27 4.50
N LEU A 84 -3.11 -9.93 4.77
CA LEU A 84 -1.80 -9.43 4.36
C LEU A 84 -1.69 -9.42 2.83
N ILE A 85 -1.43 -8.25 2.25
CA ILE A 85 -1.27 -8.04 0.80
C ILE A 85 0.22 -7.91 0.47
N LYS A 86 0.65 -8.48 -0.66
CA LYS A 86 2.03 -8.34 -1.15
C LYS A 86 2.18 -7.13 -2.07
N LYS A 87 3.38 -6.56 -2.13
CA LYS A 87 3.68 -5.48 -3.08
C LYS A 87 3.42 -5.95 -4.51
N GLY A 88 2.68 -5.14 -5.27
CA GLY A 88 2.33 -5.42 -6.68
C GLY A 88 1.05 -6.20 -6.87
N GLU A 89 0.38 -6.61 -5.79
CA GLU A 89 -0.91 -7.26 -5.88
C GLU A 89 -2.01 -6.26 -6.28
N VAL A 90 -2.88 -6.68 -7.20
CA VAL A 90 -3.97 -5.85 -7.72
C VAL A 90 -5.07 -5.77 -6.68
N LEU A 91 -5.52 -4.55 -6.35
CA LEU A 91 -6.60 -4.30 -5.38
C LEU A 91 -7.95 -4.10 -6.06
N PHE A 92 -7.95 -3.43 -7.21
CA PHE A 92 -9.13 -3.20 -8.04
C PHE A 92 -8.69 -2.92 -9.48
N ARG A 93 -9.58 -3.16 -10.44
CA ARG A 93 -9.35 -2.92 -11.86
C ARG A 93 -10.34 -1.89 -12.38
N LEU A 94 -9.83 -0.93 -13.16
CA LEU A 94 -10.64 0.05 -13.87
C LEU A 94 -10.96 -0.44 -15.28
N ASP A 95 -12.09 0.00 -15.83
CA ASP A 95 -12.45 -0.23 -17.23
C ASP A 95 -11.41 0.40 -18.18
N PRO A 96 -10.68 -0.41 -18.97
CA PRO A 96 -9.65 0.09 -19.86
C PRO A 96 -10.21 0.65 -21.17
N THR A 97 -11.49 0.42 -21.49
CA THR A 97 -12.05 0.62 -22.86
C THR A 97 -11.76 2.01 -23.43
N ARG A 98 -12.02 3.07 -22.64
CA ARG A 98 -11.75 4.46 -23.05
C ARG A 98 -10.27 4.74 -23.30
N TYR A 99 -9.41 4.17 -22.46
CA TYR A 99 -7.96 4.35 -22.55
C TYR A 99 -7.39 3.57 -23.74
N GLN A 100 -7.85 2.35 -23.94
CA GLN A 100 -7.44 1.52 -25.09
C GLN A 100 -7.85 2.18 -26.40
N ALA A 101 -9.09 2.65 -26.53
CA ALA A 101 -9.55 3.38 -27.72
C ALA A 101 -8.69 4.62 -28.01
N ARG A 102 -8.19 5.31 -26.97
CA ARG A 102 -7.29 6.45 -27.15
C ARG A 102 -5.91 6.02 -27.63
N VAL A 103 -5.36 4.94 -27.08
CA VAL A 103 -4.09 4.35 -27.52
C VAL A 103 -4.20 3.93 -28.98
N ASP A 104 -5.26 3.20 -29.35
CA ASP A 104 -5.47 2.71 -30.71
C ASP A 104 -5.57 3.86 -31.72
N ARG A 105 -6.29 4.93 -31.35
CA ARG A 105 -6.36 6.15 -32.17
C ARG A 105 -4.98 6.78 -32.38
N LEU A 106 -4.18 6.92 -31.31
CA LEU A 106 -2.85 7.52 -31.41
C LEU A 106 -1.89 6.62 -32.23
N MET A 107 -2.03 5.30 -32.14
CA MET A 107 -1.28 4.38 -33.00
C MET A 107 -1.65 4.54 -34.47
N ALA A 108 -2.94 4.73 -34.79
CA ALA A 108 -3.38 5.02 -36.16
C ALA A 108 -2.85 6.37 -36.66
N ASP A 109 -2.80 7.39 -35.80
CA ASP A 109 -2.21 8.70 -36.14
C ASP A 109 -0.71 8.58 -36.46
N ILE A 110 0.03 7.75 -35.71
CA ILE A 110 1.45 7.45 -35.98
C ILE A 110 1.63 6.79 -37.35
N VAL A 111 0.84 5.75 -37.65
CA VAL A 111 0.90 5.06 -38.95
C VAL A 111 0.60 6.03 -40.10
N THR A 112 -0.42 6.89 -39.93
CA THR A 112 -0.76 7.93 -40.92
C THR A 112 0.41 8.90 -41.13
N ALA A 113 1.07 9.34 -40.05
CA ALA A 113 2.23 10.21 -40.13
C ALA A 113 3.42 9.55 -40.83
N GLU A 114 3.70 8.27 -40.55
CA GLU A 114 4.74 7.51 -41.25
C GLU A 114 4.47 7.40 -42.74
N HIS A 115 3.22 7.10 -43.14
CA HIS A 115 2.85 7.07 -44.55
C HIS A 115 3.02 8.43 -45.22
N LYS A 116 2.64 9.51 -44.53
CA LYS A 116 2.86 10.87 -45.04
C LYS A 116 4.35 11.18 -45.19
N GLN A 117 5.18 10.77 -44.24
CA GLN A 117 6.63 10.94 -44.33
C GLN A 117 7.21 10.18 -45.53
N ARG A 118 6.79 8.93 -45.75
CA ARG A 118 7.20 8.14 -46.92
C ARG A 118 6.76 8.79 -48.23
N ALA A 119 5.54 9.30 -48.30
CA ALA A 119 5.02 10.00 -49.47
C ALA A 119 5.83 11.28 -49.77
N LEU A 120 6.13 12.09 -48.74
CA LEU A 120 6.97 13.27 -48.89
C LEU A 120 8.40 12.91 -49.33
N GLY A 121 8.96 11.80 -48.83
CA GLY A 121 10.24 11.28 -49.28
C GLY A 121 10.24 10.94 -50.78
N ALA A 122 9.21 10.25 -51.25
CA ALA A 122 9.04 9.94 -52.67
C ALA A 122 8.85 11.20 -53.54
N GLU A 123 8.09 12.18 -53.06
CA GLU A 123 7.91 13.47 -53.75
C GLU A 123 9.24 14.24 -53.85
N LEU A 124 10.06 14.21 -52.80
CA LEU A 124 11.41 14.80 -52.84
C LEU A 124 12.32 14.11 -53.87
N ASP A 125 12.27 12.78 -53.96
CA ASP A 125 13.05 12.02 -54.95
C ASP A 125 12.60 12.36 -56.39
N GLU A 126 11.29 12.51 -56.62
CA GLU A 126 10.73 12.95 -57.90
C GLU A 126 11.19 14.37 -58.26
N MET A 127 11.13 15.30 -57.31
CA MET A 127 11.58 16.68 -57.50
C MET A 127 13.08 16.77 -57.76
N ALA A 128 13.88 15.92 -57.11
CA ALA A 128 15.30 15.81 -57.37
C ALA A 128 15.58 15.29 -58.80
N ALA A 129 14.84 14.27 -59.25
CA ALA A 129 14.94 13.74 -60.61
C ALA A 129 14.54 14.79 -61.67
N ASN A 130 13.45 15.54 -61.44
CA ASN A 130 13.03 16.63 -62.33
C ASN A 130 14.06 17.75 -62.40
N THR A 131 14.65 18.13 -61.26
CA THR A 131 15.74 19.12 -61.21
C THR A 131 16.96 18.64 -62.00
N GLN A 132 17.29 17.35 -61.91
CA GLN A 132 18.40 16.76 -62.66
C GLN A 132 18.13 16.74 -64.17
N GLN A 133 16.90 16.42 -64.57
CA GLN A 133 16.47 16.49 -65.97
C GLN A 133 16.55 17.92 -66.49
N ALA A 134 16.05 18.91 -65.75
CA ALA A 134 16.12 20.32 -66.12
C ALA A 134 17.59 20.81 -66.28
N LYS A 135 18.50 20.39 -65.38
CA LYS A 135 19.94 20.66 -65.52
C LYS A 135 20.52 20.01 -66.78
N ALA A 136 20.21 18.73 -67.05
CA ALA A 136 20.68 18.05 -68.24
C ALA A 136 20.18 18.70 -69.54
N THR A 137 18.91 19.14 -69.56
CA THR A 137 18.34 19.89 -70.68
C THR A 137 19.03 21.24 -70.86
N ARG A 138 19.28 21.99 -69.78
CA ARG A 138 20.05 23.24 -69.81
C ARG A 138 21.44 23.02 -70.40
N ASP A 139 22.16 22.00 -69.93
CA ASP A 139 23.52 21.71 -70.38
C ASP A 139 23.56 21.29 -71.86
N LYS A 140 22.55 20.55 -72.32
CA LYS A 140 22.37 20.23 -73.75
C LYS A 140 22.23 21.49 -74.59
N PHE A 141 21.32 22.40 -74.22
CA PHE A 141 21.12 23.65 -74.93
C PHE A 141 22.36 24.55 -74.91
N ALA A 142 23.10 24.60 -73.79
CA ALA A 142 24.35 25.35 -73.71
C ALA A 142 25.40 24.83 -74.71
N LYS A 143 25.54 23.50 -74.83
CA LYS A 143 26.44 22.87 -75.82
C LYS A 143 26.00 23.12 -77.26
N GLU A 144 24.69 23.05 -77.54
CA GLU A 144 24.15 23.37 -78.86
C GLU A 144 24.43 24.84 -79.24
N TYR A 145 24.19 25.78 -78.33
CA TYR A 145 24.49 27.20 -78.56
C TYR A 145 25.98 27.44 -78.87
N GLN A 146 26.88 26.84 -78.09
CA GLN A 146 28.33 26.92 -78.35
C GLN A 146 28.73 26.37 -79.72
N ARG A 147 28.02 25.33 -80.21
CA ARG A 147 28.27 24.76 -81.53
C ARG A 147 27.86 25.70 -82.67
N TYR A 148 26.80 26.49 -82.49
CA TYR A 148 26.35 27.47 -83.50
C TYR A 148 27.12 28.79 -83.48
N ALA A 149 27.77 29.13 -82.36
CA ALA A 149 28.54 30.37 -82.21
C ALA A 149 29.96 30.32 -82.82
N ARG A 150 30.32 29.23 -83.51
CA ARG A 150 31.63 28.98 -84.11
C ARG A 150 31.54 28.98 -85.62
#